data_AF-W0J4E4-F1
#
_entry.id   AF-W0J4E4-F1
#
_cell.length_a   1.000
_cell.length_b   1.000
_cell.length_c   1.000
_cell.angle_alpha   90.00
_cell.angle_beta   90.00
_cell.angle_gamma   90.00
#
_symmetry.space_group_name_H-M   'P 1'
#
loop_
_entity.id
_entity.type
_entity.pdbx_description
1 polymer ?
#
loop_
_entity_poly.entity_id
_entity_poly.type
_entity_poly.pdbx_seq_one_letter_code
_entity_poly.pdbx_strand_id
1 'polypeptide(L)'
;MSTTALAPDTALTAGERIARALDARFGTTLPVAPDQPGAAVLAGFLEHNTHRRYTGAPVSDELLQLLYAAALSSPSKSDLQQAGILRVADPAKRAVIADLLPSMPWVREAPVFLVFIGDNRRLRKVSGLRGHAFANDHLDAFFNAAVDAGIVLGAFIHAANAAGLGTCPISAIRNHARTVSDLLGLPEHVFPVAGLTLGYPFFGGRIVPRLPLELNVHDDRYDDAGLAGKIDAWDRHRAARLPYPEQQDTGRFGIAAFYGWSEDKARQYATPARADFGAYVREQGFDLS
;
A
#
# COMPACT_ATOMS: atom_id res chain seq x y z
N MET A 1 39.70 15.23 26.49
CA MET A 1 38.85 15.96 25.54
C MET A 1 37.41 15.75 25.98
N SER A 2 36.72 16.86 26.24
CA SER A 2 35.40 16.90 26.85
C SER A 2 34.36 16.23 25.95
N THR A 3 33.66 15.21 26.46
CA THR A 3 32.43 14.68 25.88
C THR A 3 31.33 15.70 26.11
N THR A 4 31.12 16.60 25.14
CA THR A 4 29.92 17.42 25.08
C THR A 4 28.75 16.49 24.79
N ALA A 5 27.92 16.24 25.80
CA ALA A 5 26.63 15.60 25.60
C ALA A 5 25.86 16.42 24.57
N LEU A 6 25.43 15.78 23.47
CA LEU A 6 24.46 16.35 22.55
C LEU A 6 23.24 16.75 23.38
N ALA A 7 22.85 18.03 23.28
CA ALA A 7 21.62 18.53 23.89
C ALA A 7 20.44 17.64 23.47
N PRO A 8 19.44 17.43 24.34
CA PRO A 8 18.26 16.65 23.98
C PRO A 8 17.63 17.27 22.74
N ASP A 9 17.57 16.50 21.66
CA ASP A 9 16.89 16.84 20.42
C ASP A 9 15.45 17.21 20.79
N THR A 10 15.11 18.51 20.78
CA THR A 10 13.75 18.94 21.08
C THR A 10 12.86 18.39 19.98
N ALA A 11 12.05 17.38 20.34
CA ALA A 11 11.15 16.74 19.40
C ALA A 11 10.30 17.80 18.68
N LEU A 12 10.35 17.79 17.34
CA LEU A 12 9.58 18.71 16.50
C LEU A 12 8.10 18.73 16.93
N THR A 13 7.52 19.93 16.96
CA THR A 13 6.07 20.11 17.13
C THR A 13 5.31 19.42 15.98
N ALA A 14 4.02 19.14 16.18
CA ALA A 14 3.21 18.54 15.13
C ALA A 14 3.14 19.41 13.86
N GLY A 15 3.09 20.73 14.00
CA GLY A 15 3.12 21.67 12.87
C GLY A 15 4.43 21.59 12.08
N GLU A 16 5.57 21.57 12.77
CA GLU A 16 6.89 21.42 12.13
C GLU A 16 7.03 20.06 11.43
N ARG A 17 6.51 18.99 12.04
CA ARG A 17 6.44 17.65 11.41
C ARG A 17 5.62 17.67 10.12
N ILE A 18 4.45 18.32 10.13
CA ILE A 18 3.62 18.48 8.93
C ILE A 18 4.38 19.26 7.85
N ALA A 19 4.95 20.41 8.19
CA ALA A 19 5.67 21.25 7.23
C ALA A 19 6.84 20.49 6.57
N ARG A 20 7.65 19.79 7.38
CA ARG A 20 8.75 18.94 6.91
C ARG A 20 8.24 17.82 6.01
N ALA A 21 7.14 17.16 6.38
CA ALA A 21 6.59 16.06 5.60
C ALA A 21 6.01 16.56 4.27
N LEU A 22 5.32 17.70 4.24
CA LEU A 22 4.81 18.32 3.02
C LEU A 22 5.94 18.70 2.06
N ASP A 23 7.01 19.32 2.56
CA ASP A 23 8.16 19.64 1.71
C ASP A 23 8.78 18.36 1.13
N ALA A 24 9.04 17.35 1.96
CA ALA A 24 9.61 16.09 1.50
C ALA A 24 8.70 15.34 0.50
N ARG A 25 7.37 15.44 0.67
CA ARG A 25 6.37 14.74 -0.13
C ARG A 25 6.06 15.45 -1.44
N PHE A 26 5.81 16.75 -1.40
CA PHE A 26 5.24 17.51 -2.50
C PHE A 26 6.11 18.70 -2.94
N GLY A 27 7.17 19.02 -2.19
CA GLY A 27 8.01 20.19 -2.50
C GLY A 27 7.35 21.52 -2.25
N THR A 28 6.30 21.52 -1.44
CA THR A 28 5.60 22.72 -1.01
C THR A 28 5.43 22.68 0.50
N THR A 29 5.27 23.84 1.10
CA THR A 29 4.66 23.97 2.41
C THR A 29 3.19 24.37 2.22
N LEU A 30 2.36 24.09 3.21
CA LEU A 30 1.01 24.62 3.32
C LEU A 30 0.92 25.34 4.68
N PRO A 31 0.14 26.44 4.79
CA PRO A 31 -0.14 27.03 6.08
C PRO A 31 -0.84 26.02 6.99
N VAL A 32 -0.31 25.80 8.20
CA VAL A 32 -0.92 24.96 9.23
C VAL A 32 -1.20 25.85 10.42
N ALA A 33 -2.45 25.87 10.88
CA ALA A 33 -2.81 26.63 12.07
C ALA A 33 -2.06 26.07 13.31
N PRO A 34 -1.56 26.93 14.23
CA PRO A 34 -0.86 26.46 15.43
C PRO A 34 -1.69 25.49 16.30
N ASP A 35 -3.01 25.63 16.28
CA ASP A 35 -3.99 24.83 17.02
C ASP A 35 -4.73 23.80 16.15
N GLN A 36 -4.19 23.46 14.97
CA GLN A 36 -4.80 22.51 14.03
C GLN A 36 -5.23 21.22 14.75
N PRO A 37 -6.55 20.93 14.83
CA PRO A 37 -7.03 19.71 15.46
C PRO A 37 -6.45 18.47 14.78
N GLY A 38 -6.00 17.51 15.59
CA GLY A 38 -5.43 16.26 15.10
C GLY A 38 -4.07 16.39 14.41
N ALA A 39 -3.34 17.51 14.58
CA ALA A 39 -2.05 17.74 13.90
C ALA A 39 -1.05 16.57 14.05
N ALA A 40 -0.99 15.94 15.23
CA ALA A 40 -0.11 14.79 15.45
C ALA A 40 -0.50 13.56 14.59
N VAL A 41 -1.80 13.34 14.40
CA VAL A 41 -2.32 12.27 13.53
C VAL A 41 -2.03 12.61 12.08
N LEU A 42 -2.35 13.83 11.63
CA LEU A 42 -2.08 14.29 10.27
C LEU A 42 -0.59 14.21 9.92
N ALA A 43 0.30 14.58 10.86
CA ALA A 43 1.73 14.40 10.71
C ALA A 43 2.08 12.92 10.44
N GLY A 44 1.51 11.98 11.21
CA GLY A 44 1.72 10.54 11.00
C GLY A 44 1.29 10.04 9.62
N PHE A 45 0.19 10.56 9.06
CA PHE A 45 -0.23 10.24 7.69
C PHE A 45 0.77 10.75 6.65
N LEU A 46 1.25 11.99 6.80
CA LEU A 46 2.18 12.63 5.85
C LEU A 46 3.59 12.00 5.93
N GLU A 47 4.02 11.63 7.13
CA GLU A 47 5.33 11.02 7.41
C GLU A 47 5.42 9.55 7.01
N HIS A 48 4.30 8.91 6.60
CA HIS A 48 4.30 7.52 6.14
C HIS A 48 5.43 7.27 5.13
N ASN A 49 6.17 6.22 5.40
CA ASN A 49 7.22 5.70 4.56
C ASN A 49 7.24 4.17 4.63
N THR A 50 7.73 3.54 3.57
CA THR A 50 7.72 2.08 3.41
C THR A 50 9.03 1.49 3.90
N HIS A 51 8.94 0.43 4.72
CA HIS A 51 10.10 -0.26 5.27
C HIS A 51 10.22 -1.68 4.71
N ARG A 52 11.45 -2.04 4.32
CA ARG A 52 11.78 -3.33 3.73
C ARG A 52 12.88 -4.08 4.49
N ARG A 53 13.21 -3.61 5.70
CA ARG A 53 14.20 -4.22 6.61
C ARG A 53 13.75 -3.97 8.04
N TYR A 54 13.88 -5.00 8.88
CA TYR A 54 13.31 -5.04 10.22
C TYR A 54 14.35 -5.50 11.26
N THR A 55 14.17 -5.13 12.52
CA THR A 55 15.12 -5.47 13.61
C THR A 55 15.04 -6.94 14.07
N GLY A 56 14.04 -7.69 13.62
CA GLY A 56 13.76 -9.06 14.07
C GLY A 56 12.98 -9.13 15.40
N ALA A 57 12.77 -8.00 16.07
CA ALA A 57 11.95 -7.95 17.28
C ALA A 57 10.52 -8.44 16.99
N PRO A 58 9.95 -9.33 17.83
CA PRO A 58 8.63 -9.88 17.60
C PRO A 58 7.55 -8.80 17.75
N VAL A 59 6.51 -8.88 16.92
CA VAL A 59 5.27 -8.12 17.11
C VAL A 59 4.35 -9.00 17.94
N SER A 60 3.89 -8.52 19.10
CA SER A 60 3.06 -9.33 19.98
C SER A 60 1.68 -9.61 19.36
N ASP A 61 1.08 -10.73 19.75
CA ASP A 61 -0.25 -11.10 19.25
C ASP A 61 -1.32 -10.11 19.72
N GLU A 62 -1.18 -9.53 20.92
CA GLU A 62 -2.09 -8.49 21.44
C GLU A 62 -2.04 -7.23 20.59
N LEU A 63 -0.84 -6.80 20.20
CA LEU A 63 -0.69 -5.65 19.31
C LEU A 63 -1.27 -5.96 17.93
N LEU A 64 -1.04 -7.16 17.39
CA LEU A 64 -1.65 -7.57 16.12
C LEU A 64 -3.18 -7.54 16.20
N GLN A 65 -3.79 -8.05 17.27
CA GLN A 65 -5.25 -8.00 17.46
C GLN A 65 -5.77 -6.56 17.49
N LEU A 66 -5.09 -5.66 18.20
CA LEU A 66 -5.45 -4.24 18.22
C LEU A 66 -5.35 -3.61 16.83
N LEU A 67 -4.31 -3.92 16.06
CA LEU A 67 -4.12 -3.42 14.70
C LEU A 67 -5.18 -3.97 13.74
N TYR A 68 -5.58 -5.24 13.88
CA TYR A 68 -6.69 -5.81 13.09
C TYR A 68 -8.01 -5.09 13.41
N ALA A 69 -8.33 -4.88 14.68
CA ALA A 69 -9.53 -4.16 15.10
C ALA A 69 -9.53 -2.71 14.58
N ALA A 70 -8.40 -2.01 14.66
CA ALA A 70 -8.26 -0.66 14.14
C ALA A 70 -8.47 -0.62 12.61
N ALA A 71 -7.88 -1.56 11.88
CA ALA A 71 -8.03 -1.65 10.43
C ALA A 71 -9.46 -1.99 9.98
N LEU A 72 -10.10 -2.95 10.66
CA LEU A 72 -11.47 -3.41 10.36
C LEU A 72 -12.56 -2.46 10.90
N SER A 73 -12.18 -1.41 11.63
CA SER A 73 -13.07 -0.28 11.94
C SER A 73 -13.25 0.68 10.75
N SER A 74 -12.67 0.36 9.59
CA SER A 74 -12.82 1.11 8.35
C SER A 74 -14.27 1.11 7.85
N PRO A 75 -14.69 2.15 7.10
CA PRO A 75 -15.95 2.08 6.37
C PRO A 75 -15.89 0.96 5.32
N SER A 76 -17.05 0.38 5.02
CA SER A 76 -17.22 -0.57 3.93
C SER A 76 -18.44 -0.20 3.12
N LYS A 77 -18.46 -0.58 1.84
CA LYS A 77 -19.60 -0.30 0.97
C LYS A 77 -20.89 -0.86 1.58
N SER A 78 -21.86 0.00 1.88
CA SER A 78 -23.17 -0.38 2.45
C SER A 78 -23.12 -1.30 3.67
N ASP A 79 -22.07 -1.21 4.50
CA ASP A 79 -21.82 -2.12 5.64
C ASP A 79 -21.71 -3.61 5.24
N LEU A 80 -21.25 -3.88 4.02
CA LEU A 80 -21.10 -5.23 3.49
C LEU A 80 -19.83 -5.95 3.99
N GLN A 81 -18.87 -5.20 4.52
CA GLN A 81 -17.66 -5.70 5.19
C GLN A 81 -16.92 -6.78 4.38
N GLN A 82 -16.70 -6.52 3.08
CA GLN A 82 -16.24 -7.50 2.09
C GLN A 82 -14.71 -7.66 2.06
N ALA A 83 -14.06 -7.54 3.21
CA ALA A 83 -12.62 -7.63 3.37
C ALA A 83 -12.24 -8.65 4.45
N GLY A 84 -10.97 -9.08 4.40
CA GLY A 84 -10.35 -9.90 5.44
C GLY A 84 -8.84 -9.69 5.50
N ILE A 85 -8.26 -10.10 6.63
CA ILE A 85 -6.82 -10.10 6.88
C ILE A 85 -6.40 -11.52 7.22
N LEU A 86 -5.56 -12.12 6.39
CA LEU A 86 -5.01 -13.47 6.60
C LEU A 86 -3.57 -13.36 7.08
N ARG A 87 -3.28 -13.85 8.29
CA ARG A 87 -1.90 -13.96 8.80
C ARG A 87 -1.26 -15.25 8.31
N VAL A 88 -0.17 -15.15 7.56
CA VAL A 88 0.62 -16.32 7.12
C VAL A 88 1.66 -16.63 8.21
N ALA A 89 1.21 -17.33 9.26
CA ALA A 89 2.07 -17.69 10.39
C ALA A 89 2.99 -18.89 10.09
N ASP A 90 2.60 -19.75 9.14
CA ASP A 90 3.39 -20.92 8.74
C ASP A 90 4.62 -20.48 7.91
N PRO A 91 5.85 -20.70 8.42
CA PRO A 91 7.07 -20.30 7.71
C PRO A 91 7.26 -21.06 6.40
N ALA A 92 6.73 -22.29 6.25
CA ALA A 92 6.83 -23.06 5.01
C ALA A 92 5.95 -22.45 3.92
N LYS A 93 4.70 -22.08 4.23
CA LYS A 93 3.83 -21.35 3.28
C LYS A 93 4.44 -20.01 2.90
N ARG A 94 4.97 -19.30 3.89
CA ARG A 94 5.62 -18.00 3.66
C ARG A 94 6.87 -18.13 2.78
N ALA A 95 7.65 -19.19 2.94
CA ALA A 95 8.80 -19.49 2.10
C ALA A 95 8.39 -19.63 0.63
N VAL A 96 7.34 -20.40 0.35
CA VAL A 96 6.81 -20.56 -1.02
C VAL A 96 6.43 -19.21 -1.63
N ILE A 97 5.72 -18.36 -0.88
CA ILE A 97 5.35 -17.01 -1.37
C ILE A 97 6.59 -16.14 -1.64
N ALA A 98 7.62 -16.23 -0.79
CA ALA A 98 8.87 -15.49 -0.98
C ALA A 98 9.64 -15.97 -2.22
N ASP A 99 9.64 -17.28 -2.50
CA ASP A 99 10.34 -17.86 -3.66
C ASP A 99 9.67 -17.48 -4.99
N LEU A 100 8.36 -17.18 -4.98
CA LEU A 100 7.68 -16.56 -6.12
C LEU A 100 8.13 -15.12 -6.37
N LEU A 101 8.72 -14.44 -5.38
CA LEU A 101 9.08 -13.03 -5.39
C LEU A 101 10.56 -12.82 -5.03
N PRO A 102 11.52 -13.37 -5.80
CA PRO A 102 12.93 -13.41 -5.42
C PRO A 102 13.57 -12.03 -5.25
N SER A 103 13.03 -10.99 -5.92
CA SER A 103 13.50 -9.60 -5.78
C SER A 103 12.99 -8.90 -4.51
N MET A 104 12.25 -9.60 -3.64
CA MET A 104 11.61 -9.06 -2.44
C MET A 104 11.96 -9.88 -1.19
N PRO A 105 13.24 -9.95 -0.78
CA PRO A 105 13.70 -10.80 0.32
C PRO A 105 12.98 -10.51 1.66
N TRP A 106 12.50 -9.27 1.85
CA TRP A 106 11.73 -8.88 3.03
C TRP A 106 10.42 -9.67 3.22
N VAL A 107 9.85 -10.25 2.15
CA VAL A 107 8.70 -11.17 2.23
C VAL A 107 9.04 -12.33 3.17
N ARG A 108 10.27 -12.84 3.12
CA ARG A 108 10.76 -13.92 3.98
C ARG A 108 11.19 -13.40 5.36
N GLU A 109 11.91 -12.26 5.39
CA GLU A 109 12.64 -11.79 6.57
C GLU A 109 11.78 -11.05 7.61
N ALA A 110 10.67 -10.43 7.22
CA ALA A 110 9.89 -9.62 8.17
C ALA A 110 9.36 -10.46 9.36
N PRO A 111 9.16 -9.90 10.56
CA PRO A 111 8.55 -10.64 11.67
C PRO A 111 7.14 -11.16 11.35
N VAL A 112 6.33 -10.38 10.62
CA VAL A 112 4.95 -10.72 10.29
C VAL A 112 4.69 -10.55 8.80
N PHE A 113 3.93 -11.48 8.22
CA PHE A 113 3.41 -11.39 6.85
C PHE A 113 1.90 -11.61 6.85
N LEU A 114 1.17 -10.64 6.28
CA LEU A 114 -0.28 -10.64 6.15
C LEU A 114 -0.67 -10.64 4.67
N VAL A 115 -1.86 -11.14 4.36
CA VAL A 115 -2.51 -11.02 3.06
C VAL A 115 -3.89 -10.42 3.25
N PHE A 116 -4.11 -9.26 2.67
CA PHE A 116 -5.42 -8.60 2.64
C PHE A 116 -6.22 -9.19 1.48
N ILE A 117 -7.43 -9.64 1.77
CA ILE A 117 -8.29 -10.37 0.85
C ILE A 117 -9.60 -9.63 0.64
N GLY A 118 -10.11 -9.66 -0.59
CA GLY A 118 -11.53 -9.38 -0.85
C GLY A 118 -12.33 -10.65 -0.54
N ASP A 119 -13.43 -10.52 0.21
CA ASP A 119 -14.31 -11.63 0.63
C ASP A 119 -15.77 -11.27 0.30
N ASN A 120 -16.23 -11.69 -0.88
CA ASN A 120 -17.64 -11.62 -1.25
C ASN A 120 -18.39 -12.94 -0.91
N ARG A 121 -17.65 -14.02 -0.66
CA ARG A 121 -18.20 -15.34 -0.28
C ARG A 121 -19.11 -15.25 0.94
N ARG A 122 -18.73 -14.43 1.94
CA ARG A 122 -19.52 -14.26 3.16
C ARG A 122 -20.96 -13.84 2.87
N LEU A 123 -21.17 -12.86 2.00
CA LEU A 123 -22.51 -12.38 1.66
C LEU A 123 -23.34 -13.43 0.90
N ARG A 124 -22.71 -14.17 -0.02
CA ARG A 124 -23.38 -15.27 -0.73
C ARG A 124 -23.90 -16.33 0.22
N LYS A 125 -23.09 -16.67 1.23
CA LYS A 125 -23.52 -17.57 2.32
C LYS A 125 -24.66 -16.97 3.13
N VAL A 126 -24.60 -15.68 3.46
CA VAL A 126 -25.70 -15.00 4.17
C VAL A 126 -26.99 -15.04 3.36
N SER A 127 -26.96 -14.77 2.05
CA SER A 127 -28.13 -14.89 1.17
C SER A 127 -28.70 -16.32 1.20
N GLY A 128 -27.86 -17.34 1.10
CA GLY A 128 -28.27 -18.74 1.23
C GLY A 128 -28.90 -19.07 2.58
N LEU A 129 -28.30 -18.59 3.69
CA LEU A 129 -28.84 -18.76 5.06
C LEU A 129 -30.20 -18.08 5.24
N ARG A 130 -30.51 -17.05 4.44
CA ARG A 130 -31.78 -16.35 4.45
C ARG A 130 -32.75 -16.83 3.37
N GLY A 131 -32.39 -17.85 2.59
CA GLY A 131 -33.23 -18.38 1.52
C GLY A 131 -33.43 -17.41 0.35
N HIS A 132 -32.48 -16.51 0.13
CA HIS A 132 -32.51 -15.53 -0.96
C HIS A 132 -31.49 -15.88 -2.04
N ALA A 133 -31.86 -15.65 -3.29
CA ALA A 133 -30.91 -15.69 -4.40
C ALA A 133 -29.88 -14.55 -4.26
N PHE A 134 -28.64 -14.80 -4.68
CA PHE A 134 -27.62 -13.77 -4.78
C PHE A 134 -27.65 -13.15 -6.19
N ALA A 135 -28.64 -12.31 -6.46
CA ALA A 135 -28.89 -11.78 -7.81
C ALA A 135 -28.03 -10.57 -8.20
N ASN A 136 -27.47 -9.84 -7.22
CA ASN A 136 -26.58 -8.69 -7.44
C ASN A 136 -25.14 -9.17 -7.72
N ASP A 137 -25.00 -9.96 -8.78
CA ASP A 137 -23.79 -10.70 -9.14
C ASP A 137 -23.28 -10.28 -10.51
N HIS A 138 -22.48 -9.22 -10.52
CA HIS A 138 -21.86 -8.59 -11.69
C HIS A 138 -20.49 -8.01 -11.26
N LEU A 139 -19.76 -7.36 -12.17
CA LEU A 139 -18.41 -6.82 -11.91
C LEU A 139 -18.28 -6.02 -10.60
N ASP A 140 -19.31 -5.28 -10.21
CA ASP A 140 -19.35 -4.48 -8.98
C ASP A 140 -19.15 -5.32 -7.71
N ALA A 141 -19.56 -6.59 -7.69
CA ALA A 141 -19.33 -7.48 -6.53
C ALA A 141 -17.84 -7.73 -6.28
N PHE A 142 -17.06 -7.89 -7.36
CA PHE A 142 -15.59 -7.95 -7.30
C PHE A 142 -15.00 -6.60 -6.91
N PHE A 143 -15.45 -5.52 -7.55
CA PHE A 143 -14.94 -4.17 -7.31
C PHE A 143 -15.13 -3.72 -5.85
N ASN A 144 -16.33 -3.90 -5.30
CA ASN A 144 -16.65 -3.58 -3.90
C ASN A 144 -15.72 -4.34 -2.93
N ALA A 145 -15.51 -5.64 -3.13
CA ALA A 145 -14.62 -6.43 -2.29
C ALA A 145 -13.15 -5.97 -2.40
N ALA A 146 -12.70 -5.60 -3.61
CA ALA A 146 -11.36 -5.09 -3.84
C ALA A 146 -11.14 -3.72 -3.15
N VAL A 147 -12.13 -2.82 -3.23
CA VAL A 147 -12.09 -1.50 -2.61
C VAL A 147 -12.10 -1.62 -1.09
N ASP A 148 -13.02 -2.38 -0.50
CA ASP A 148 -13.09 -2.61 0.94
C ASP A 148 -11.75 -3.14 1.48
N ALA A 149 -11.15 -4.12 0.81
CA ALA A 149 -9.85 -4.67 1.19
C ALA A 149 -8.70 -3.66 1.06
N GLY A 150 -8.76 -2.77 0.05
CA GLY A 150 -7.83 -1.66 -0.11
C GLY A 150 -7.92 -0.62 1.01
N ILE A 151 -9.14 -0.30 1.45
CA ILE A 151 -9.39 0.61 2.59
C ILE A 151 -8.82 0.00 3.87
N VAL A 152 -9.14 -1.27 4.16
CA VAL A 152 -8.64 -1.99 5.34
C VAL A 152 -7.10 -2.09 5.32
N LEU A 153 -6.49 -2.33 4.16
CA LEU A 153 -5.03 -2.29 3.99
C LEU A 153 -4.44 -0.93 4.34
N GLY A 154 -5.03 0.16 3.83
CA GLY A 154 -4.60 1.53 4.14
C GLY A 154 -4.70 1.85 5.62
N ALA A 155 -5.84 1.54 6.24
CA ALA A 155 -6.07 1.74 7.66
C ALA A 155 -5.07 0.95 8.52
N PHE A 156 -4.79 -0.31 8.16
CA PHE A 156 -3.80 -1.12 8.86
C PHE A 156 -2.40 -0.52 8.79
N ILE A 157 -1.97 -0.01 7.62
CA ILE A 157 -0.67 0.64 7.46
C ILE A 157 -0.54 1.84 8.41
N HIS A 158 -1.58 2.68 8.49
CA HIS A 158 -1.55 3.85 9.38
C HIS A 158 -1.59 3.47 10.86
N ALA A 159 -2.40 2.48 11.24
CA ALA A 159 -2.43 1.95 12.60
C ALA A 159 -1.06 1.37 13.00
N ALA A 160 -0.43 0.60 12.11
CA ALA A 160 0.91 0.03 12.32
C ALA A 160 1.96 1.13 12.51
N ASN A 161 1.97 2.17 11.66
CA ASN A 161 2.90 3.29 11.81
C ASN A 161 2.70 4.03 13.14
N ALA A 162 1.45 4.22 13.58
CA ALA A 162 1.13 4.84 14.87
C ALA A 162 1.64 4.01 16.06
N ALA A 163 1.75 2.69 15.90
CA ALA A 163 2.36 1.78 16.87
C ALA A 163 3.89 1.64 16.72
N GLY A 164 4.54 2.46 15.88
CA GLY A 164 6.00 2.43 15.66
C GLY A 164 6.49 1.28 14.76
N LEU A 165 5.58 0.60 14.06
CA LEU A 165 5.92 -0.48 13.13
C LEU A 165 6.08 0.06 11.71
N GLY A 166 6.99 -0.55 10.95
CA GLY A 166 7.15 -0.31 9.53
C GLY A 166 6.39 -1.34 8.70
N THR A 167 5.92 -0.94 7.52
CA THR A 167 5.18 -1.82 6.60
C THR A 167 5.68 -1.74 5.15
N CYS A 168 5.45 -2.80 4.38
CA CYS A 168 5.59 -2.78 2.91
C CYS A 168 4.46 -3.59 2.24
N PRO A 169 3.51 -2.93 1.56
CA PRO A 169 2.51 -3.60 0.75
C PRO A 169 3.14 -4.29 -0.46
N ILE A 170 2.66 -5.47 -0.82
CA ILE A 170 3.22 -6.32 -1.87
C ILE A 170 2.08 -6.77 -2.78
N SER A 171 1.84 -5.99 -3.84
CA SER A 171 0.86 -6.34 -4.88
C SER A 171 1.38 -7.41 -5.85
N ALA A 172 2.69 -7.66 -5.86
CA ALA A 172 3.33 -8.65 -6.73
C ALA A 172 2.86 -10.09 -6.46
N ILE A 173 2.26 -10.39 -5.30
CA ILE A 173 1.59 -11.67 -5.06
C ILE A 173 0.51 -11.96 -6.12
N ARG A 174 -0.08 -10.93 -6.73
CA ARG A 174 -1.10 -11.08 -7.78
C ARG A 174 -0.53 -11.55 -9.12
N ASN A 175 0.79 -11.48 -9.31
CA ASN A 175 1.44 -12.15 -10.46
C ASN A 175 1.32 -13.68 -10.36
N HIS A 176 1.02 -14.19 -9.16
CA HIS A 176 0.86 -15.61 -8.87
C HIS A 176 -0.45 -15.85 -8.11
N ALA A 177 -1.50 -15.10 -8.46
CA ALA A 177 -2.75 -15.08 -7.69
C ALA A 177 -3.36 -16.48 -7.49
N ARG A 178 -3.34 -17.33 -8.53
CA ARG A 178 -3.76 -18.74 -8.44
C ARG A 178 -2.95 -19.51 -7.41
N THR A 179 -1.63 -19.55 -7.56
CA THR A 179 -0.73 -20.28 -6.66
C THR A 179 -0.87 -19.81 -5.21
N VAL A 180 -1.00 -18.49 -5.00
CA VAL A 180 -1.19 -17.90 -3.68
C VAL A 180 -2.56 -18.27 -3.10
N SER A 181 -3.63 -18.21 -3.90
CA SER A 181 -4.96 -18.66 -3.49
C SER A 181 -4.96 -20.12 -3.06
N ASP A 182 -4.38 -21.01 -3.86
CA ASP A 182 -4.35 -22.45 -3.59
C ASP A 182 -3.55 -22.75 -2.31
N LEU A 183 -2.37 -22.15 -2.17
CA LEU A 183 -1.50 -22.30 -1.00
C LEU A 183 -2.17 -21.85 0.31
N LEU A 184 -2.93 -20.76 0.24
CA LEU A 184 -3.64 -20.18 1.38
C LEU A 184 -5.04 -20.78 1.59
N GLY A 185 -5.50 -21.65 0.69
CA GLY A 185 -6.83 -22.26 0.74
C GLY A 185 -7.95 -21.22 0.59
N LEU A 186 -7.76 -20.20 -0.25
CA LEU A 186 -8.79 -19.19 -0.51
C LEU A 186 -9.94 -19.84 -1.30
N PRO A 187 -11.17 -19.87 -0.76
CA PRO A 187 -12.31 -20.46 -1.47
C PRO A 187 -12.83 -19.52 -2.56
N GLU A 188 -13.71 -20.04 -3.43
CA GLU A 188 -14.43 -19.22 -4.42
C GLU A 188 -15.05 -17.97 -3.79
N HIS A 189 -14.95 -16.87 -4.52
CA HIS A 189 -15.33 -15.50 -4.16
C HIS A 189 -14.47 -14.86 -3.07
N VAL A 190 -13.28 -15.40 -2.82
CA VAL A 190 -12.23 -14.82 -1.97
C VAL A 190 -10.92 -14.74 -2.75
N PHE A 191 -10.32 -13.56 -2.82
CA PHE A 191 -9.11 -13.33 -3.63
C PHE A 191 -8.09 -12.43 -2.92
N PRO A 192 -6.78 -12.60 -3.17
CA PRO A 192 -5.75 -11.78 -2.57
C PRO A 192 -5.67 -10.41 -3.25
N VAL A 193 -5.80 -9.34 -2.46
CA VAL A 193 -5.57 -7.98 -2.91
C VAL A 193 -4.10 -7.61 -2.76
N ALA A 194 -3.50 -7.76 -1.59
CA ALA A 194 -2.07 -7.50 -1.41
C ALA A 194 -1.48 -8.26 -0.22
N GLY A 195 -0.21 -8.64 -0.33
CA GLY A 195 0.59 -9.01 0.84
C GLY A 195 1.01 -7.76 1.61
N LEU A 196 1.42 -7.92 2.87
CA LEU A 196 1.99 -6.87 3.69
C LEU A 196 3.03 -7.47 4.64
N THR A 197 4.27 -6.99 4.56
CA THR A 197 5.26 -7.26 5.60
C THR A 197 5.17 -6.23 6.71
N LEU A 198 5.36 -6.66 7.95
CA LEU A 198 5.22 -5.85 9.16
C LEU A 198 6.31 -6.21 10.17
N GLY A 199 6.85 -5.19 10.85
CA GLY A 199 7.77 -5.34 11.97
C GLY A 199 8.38 -4.02 12.40
N TYR A 200 9.21 -4.03 13.44
CA TYR A 200 9.96 -2.85 13.85
C TYR A 200 11.03 -2.50 12.82
N PRO A 201 11.08 -1.25 12.31
CA PRO A 201 11.97 -0.88 11.24
C PRO A 201 13.44 -0.90 11.69
N PHE A 202 14.34 -1.45 10.86
CA PHE A 202 15.77 -1.51 11.18
C PHE A 202 16.44 -0.13 11.15
N PHE A 203 15.95 0.78 10.30
CA PHE A 203 16.40 2.16 10.16
C PHE A 203 15.20 3.08 10.03
N GLY A 204 15.41 4.37 10.32
CA GLY A 204 14.46 5.42 9.96
C GLY A 204 14.19 5.38 8.46
N GLY A 205 12.91 5.37 8.07
CA GLY A 205 12.55 5.34 6.67
C GLY A 205 12.54 6.73 6.07
N ARG A 206 12.30 6.78 4.75
CA ARG A 206 12.37 8.02 3.98
C ARG A 206 11.02 8.33 3.35
N ILE A 207 10.54 9.56 3.56
CA ILE A 207 9.38 10.07 2.83
C ILE A 207 9.74 10.13 1.35
N VAL A 208 8.97 9.41 0.54
CA VAL A 208 9.13 9.38 -0.91
C VAL A 208 8.30 10.51 -1.51
N PRO A 209 8.84 11.33 -2.42
CA PRO A 209 8.07 12.36 -3.12
C PRO A 209 6.83 11.78 -3.85
N ARG A 210 5.79 12.59 -4.04
CA ARG A 210 4.55 12.29 -4.79
C ARG A 210 4.24 13.41 -5.78
N LEU A 211 3.48 13.07 -6.82
CA LEU A 211 2.89 14.06 -7.73
C LEU A 211 2.25 15.21 -6.93
N PRO A 212 2.40 16.47 -7.38
CA PRO A 212 1.71 17.62 -6.79
C PRO A 212 0.21 17.40 -6.62
N LEU A 213 -0.37 18.07 -5.62
CA LEU A 213 -1.81 17.96 -5.34
C LEU A 213 -2.66 18.34 -6.55
N GLU A 214 -2.29 19.38 -7.30
CA GLU A 214 -2.98 19.85 -8.52
C GLU A 214 -3.05 18.82 -9.67
N LEU A 215 -2.29 17.72 -9.60
CA LEU A 215 -2.37 16.63 -10.58
C LEU A 215 -3.33 15.51 -10.14
N ASN A 216 -3.81 15.54 -8.90
CA ASN A 216 -4.61 14.46 -8.30
C ASN A 216 -5.90 14.96 -7.63
N VAL A 217 -5.96 16.25 -7.30
CA VAL A 217 -7.11 16.92 -6.71
C VAL A 217 -7.69 17.82 -7.79
N HIS A 218 -8.96 17.61 -8.11
CA HIS A 218 -9.69 18.34 -9.13
C HIS A 218 -10.97 18.91 -8.54
N ASP A 219 -11.29 20.15 -8.88
CA ASP A 219 -12.52 20.81 -8.46
C ASP A 219 -13.62 20.58 -9.50
N ASP A 220 -14.74 20.00 -9.05
CA ASP A 220 -15.98 19.71 -9.80
C ASP A 220 -15.88 18.76 -11.01
N ARG A 221 -14.76 18.76 -11.75
CA ARG A 221 -14.53 17.96 -12.95
C ARG A 221 -13.08 17.50 -13.04
N TYR A 222 -12.84 16.40 -13.74
CA TYR A 222 -11.49 16.02 -14.10
C TYR A 222 -10.83 17.12 -14.97
N ASP A 223 -9.61 17.50 -14.60
CA ASP A 223 -8.84 18.53 -15.29
C ASP A 223 -7.39 18.08 -15.46
N ASP A 224 -7.00 17.83 -16.71
CA ASP A 224 -5.65 17.50 -17.14
C ASP A 224 -5.00 18.65 -17.93
N ALA A 225 -5.55 19.87 -17.84
CA ALA A 225 -4.96 21.04 -18.49
C ALA A 225 -3.51 21.24 -18.04
N GLY A 226 -2.63 21.39 -19.05
CA GLY A 226 -1.20 21.57 -18.83
C GLY A 226 -0.47 20.33 -18.31
N LEU A 227 -1.05 19.13 -18.40
CA LEU A 227 -0.48 17.89 -17.86
C LEU A 227 1.00 17.70 -18.24
N ALA A 228 1.35 17.83 -19.52
CA ALA A 228 2.72 17.63 -19.98
C ALA A 228 3.72 18.53 -19.23
N GLY A 229 3.44 19.83 -19.11
CA GLY A 229 4.31 20.78 -18.41
C GLY A 229 4.40 20.52 -16.90
N LYS A 230 3.28 20.14 -16.27
CA LYS A 230 3.21 19.79 -14.84
C LYS A 230 4.00 18.50 -14.55
N ILE A 231 3.91 17.49 -15.42
CA ILE A 231 4.69 16.25 -15.33
C ILE A 231 6.19 16.52 -15.53
N ASP A 232 6.55 17.37 -16.48
CA ASP A 232 7.93 17.79 -16.72
C ASP A 232 8.56 18.49 -15.50
N ALA A 233 7.81 19.40 -14.88
CA ALA A 233 8.22 20.07 -13.64
C ALA A 233 8.37 19.07 -12.49
N TRP A 234 7.41 18.14 -12.36
CA TRP A 234 7.46 17.07 -11.38
C TRP A 234 8.67 16.15 -11.56
N ASP A 235 8.99 15.75 -12.79
CA ASP A 235 10.13 14.88 -13.07
C ASP A 235 11.44 15.52 -12.63
N ARG A 236 11.65 16.80 -12.97
CA ARG A 236 12.83 17.56 -12.53
C ARG A 236 12.89 17.66 -11.00
N HIS A 237 11.76 17.94 -10.37
CA HIS A 237 11.64 18.03 -8.92
C HIS A 237 12.00 16.71 -8.22
N ARG A 238 11.41 15.59 -8.68
CA ARG A 238 11.67 14.27 -8.11
C ARG A 238 13.11 13.85 -8.37
N ALA A 239 13.64 14.06 -9.57
CA ALA A 239 15.02 13.69 -9.92
C ALA A 239 16.05 14.41 -9.04
N ALA A 240 15.81 15.68 -8.69
CA ALA A 240 16.68 16.45 -7.79
C ALA A 240 16.71 15.90 -6.35
N ARG A 241 15.65 15.22 -5.91
CA ARG A 241 15.50 14.76 -4.53
C ARG A 241 15.75 13.26 -4.38
N LEU A 242 15.14 12.47 -5.24
CA LEU A 242 15.19 11.02 -5.24
C LEU A 242 15.38 10.54 -6.70
N PRO A 243 16.58 10.65 -7.26
CA PRO A 243 16.85 10.12 -8.59
C PRO A 243 16.70 8.59 -8.61
N TYR A 244 16.35 8.04 -9.77
CA TYR A 244 16.40 6.60 -9.96
C TYR A 244 17.86 6.17 -10.16
N PRO A 245 18.33 5.12 -9.47
CA PRO A 245 19.69 4.63 -9.64
C PRO A 245 19.89 3.91 -10.98
N GLU A 246 18.82 3.36 -11.54
CA GLU A 246 18.83 2.53 -12.75
C GLU A 246 17.65 2.89 -13.65
N GLN A 247 17.84 2.73 -14.97
CA GLN A 247 16.79 2.89 -15.95
C GLN A 247 16.15 1.54 -16.28
N GLN A 248 14.83 1.49 -16.35
CA GLN A 248 14.10 0.28 -16.71
C GLN A 248 14.32 -0.05 -18.18
N ASP A 249 14.51 -1.34 -18.46
CA ASP A 249 14.50 -1.94 -19.81
C ASP A 249 15.33 -1.15 -20.86
N THR A 250 16.58 -0.83 -20.51
CA THR A 250 17.52 -0.12 -21.40
C THR A 250 17.81 -0.89 -22.69
N GLY A 251 17.63 -2.21 -22.70
CA GLY A 251 17.75 -3.03 -23.91
C GLY A 251 16.70 -2.68 -24.95
N ARG A 252 15.45 -2.42 -24.53
CA ARG A 252 14.34 -2.06 -25.43
C ARG A 252 14.29 -0.57 -25.75
N PHE A 253 14.52 0.29 -24.75
CA PHE A 253 14.29 1.74 -24.87
C PHE A 253 15.58 2.57 -24.99
N GLY A 254 16.75 1.94 -24.92
CA GLY A 254 18.02 2.64 -24.83
C GLY A 254 18.21 3.40 -23.50
N ILE A 255 19.28 4.19 -23.44
CA ILE A 255 19.59 5.05 -22.30
C ILE A 255 19.01 6.44 -22.56
N ALA A 256 18.06 6.87 -21.73
CA ALA A 256 17.53 8.23 -21.80
C ALA A 256 18.56 9.24 -21.23
N ALA A 257 18.73 10.37 -21.91
CA ALA A 257 19.60 11.46 -21.45
C ALA A 257 19.12 12.08 -20.13
N PHE A 258 17.81 12.15 -19.94
CA PHE A 258 17.17 12.50 -18.67
C PHE A 258 16.16 11.41 -18.32
N TYR A 259 16.23 10.86 -17.11
CA TYR A 259 15.39 9.76 -16.66
C TYR A 259 14.57 10.15 -15.44
N GLY A 260 13.39 10.71 -15.72
CA GLY A 260 12.40 11.14 -14.73
C GLY A 260 11.44 10.02 -14.29
N TRP A 261 10.45 10.38 -13.47
CA TRP A 261 9.37 9.48 -13.08
C TRP A 261 8.47 9.12 -14.25
N SER A 262 8.16 10.06 -15.15
CA SER A 262 7.29 9.79 -16.28
C SER A 262 7.87 8.71 -17.20
N GLU A 263 9.14 8.84 -17.59
CA GLU A 263 9.87 7.84 -18.39
C GLU A 263 9.94 6.49 -17.67
N ASP A 264 10.26 6.49 -16.36
CA ASP A 264 10.31 5.27 -15.55
C ASP A 264 8.96 4.54 -15.50
N LYS A 265 7.85 5.26 -15.34
CA LYS A 265 6.51 4.66 -15.35
C LYS A 265 6.06 4.26 -16.76
N ALA A 266 6.39 5.04 -17.79
CA ALA A 266 6.06 4.70 -19.17
C ALA A 266 6.72 3.39 -19.59
N ARG A 267 8.02 3.21 -19.30
CA ARG A 267 8.73 1.96 -19.53
C ARG A 267 8.16 0.80 -18.72
N GLN A 268 7.83 1.05 -17.45
CA GLN A 268 7.20 0.03 -16.59
C GLN A 268 5.88 -0.50 -17.18
N TYR A 269 5.03 0.40 -17.68
CA TYR A 269 3.73 0.04 -18.25
C TYR A 269 3.78 -0.39 -19.72
N ALA A 270 4.93 -0.27 -20.39
CA ALA A 270 5.14 -0.79 -21.73
C ALA A 270 5.34 -2.32 -21.77
N THR A 271 5.39 -2.97 -20.61
CA THR A 271 5.45 -4.43 -20.45
C THR A 271 4.22 -4.92 -19.70
N PRO A 272 3.38 -5.78 -20.31
CA PRO A 272 2.20 -6.32 -19.64
C PRO A 272 2.57 -7.09 -18.38
N ALA A 273 1.87 -6.80 -17.29
CA ALA A 273 1.95 -7.56 -16.04
C ALA A 273 0.55 -7.99 -15.63
N ARG A 274 0.37 -9.27 -15.29
CA ARG A 274 -0.90 -9.86 -14.83
C ARG A 274 -2.00 -9.83 -15.90
N ALA A 275 -1.63 -10.11 -17.16
CA ALA A 275 -2.57 -10.17 -18.28
C ALA A 275 -3.66 -11.25 -18.08
N ASP A 276 -3.36 -12.26 -17.28
CA ASP A 276 -4.23 -13.38 -16.89
C ASP A 276 -5.14 -13.09 -15.69
N PHE A 277 -5.01 -11.93 -15.04
CA PHE A 277 -5.74 -11.63 -13.80
C PHE A 277 -7.26 -11.67 -13.97
N GLY A 278 -7.78 -11.18 -15.11
CA GLY A 278 -9.21 -11.26 -15.41
C GLY A 278 -9.71 -12.70 -15.60
N ALA A 279 -8.87 -13.61 -16.10
CA ALA A 279 -9.22 -15.03 -16.18
C ALA A 279 -9.24 -15.66 -14.78
N TYR A 280 -8.21 -15.38 -13.96
CA TYR A 280 -8.16 -15.79 -12.56
C TYR A 280 -9.41 -15.35 -11.77
N VAL A 281 -9.83 -14.09 -11.89
CA VAL A 281 -10.99 -13.59 -11.15
C VAL A 281 -12.29 -14.31 -11.56
N ARG A 282 -12.48 -14.64 -12.84
CA ARG A 282 -13.63 -15.43 -13.30
C ARG A 282 -13.61 -16.86 -12.75
N GLU A 283 -12.45 -17.50 -12.71
CA GLU A 283 -12.31 -18.83 -12.12
C GLU A 283 -12.55 -18.82 -10.59
N GLN A 284 -12.34 -17.68 -9.92
CA GLN A 284 -12.76 -17.50 -8.53
C GLN A 284 -14.28 -17.31 -8.38
N GLY A 285 -15.06 -17.41 -9.45
CA GLY A 285 -16.52 -17.38 -9.43
C GLY A 285 -17.14 -15.99 -9.61
N PHE A 286 -16.35 -14.93 -9.78
CA PHE A 286 -16.90 -13.60 -10.03
C PHE A 286 -17.36 -13.44 -11.47
N ASP A 287 -18.56 -12.88 -11.65
CA ASP A 287 -18.97 -12.35 -12.94
C ASP A 287 -18.26 -11.03 -13.22
N LEU A 288 -17.67 -10.92 -14.42
CA LEU A 288 -16.97 -9.74 -14.93
C LEU A 288 -17.69 -9.11 -16.13
N SER A 289 -18.94 -9.51 -16.38
CA SER A 289 -19.83 -8.83 -17.32
C SER A 289 -20.18 -7.42 -16.87
#